data_AF-A0A1C7IH20-F1
#
_entry.id   AF-A0A1C7IH20-F1
#
_cell.length_a   1.000
_cell.length_b   1.000
_cell.length_c   1.000
_cell.angle_alpha   90.00
_cell.angle_beta   90.00
_cell.angle_gamma   90.00
#
_symmetry.space_group_name_H-M   'P 1'
#
loop_
_entity.id
_entity.type
_entity.pdbx_description
1 polymer ?
#
loop_
_entity_poly.entity_id
_entity_poly.type
_entity_poly.pdbx_seq_one_letter_code
_entity_poly.pdbx_strand_id
1 'polypeptide(L)'
;MPTLQIDLLLDFIDFTWHFINGLKEETEIKYNDDYCQKIDDSLSELNYRFKQNNLGYEYINGELIRIDNKLLHGVVIKPALYLLNSEDFNGAEEEFRKAFEYRRKGDNKNAILEALKAFESTMKTICDKKEYTFDPNNDTAKKLINILENNSFYPSYMNNHIANLRTTLESGLPVLRNKNAGHGQGATVVNISDEFTEYALNLAATNIVLLVKIYQSQK
;
A
#
# COMPACT_ATOMS: atom_id res chain seq x y z
N MET A 1 28.19 12.97 -2.33
CA MET A 1 28.56 14.04 -1.38
C MET A 1 27.35 14.65 -0.64
N PRO A 2 26.22 14.98 -1.28
CA PRO A 2 25.07 15.58 -0.58
C PRO A 2 24.35 14.64 0.41
N THR A 3 24.29 13.34 0.10
CA THR A 3 23.65 12.32 0.95
C THR A 3 24.37 12.10 2.27
N LEU A 4 25.71 12.06 2.25
CA LEU A 4 26.53 11.85 3.45
C LEU A 4 26.34 12.95 4.50
N GLN A 5 26.09 14.19 4.08
CA GLN A 5 25.81 15.30 5.01
C GLN A 5 24.42 15.23 5.62
N ILE A 6 23.45 14.65 4.90
CA ILE A 6 22.09 14.45 5.40
C ILE A 6 22.08 13.30 6.40
N ASP A 7 22.73 12.18 6.08
CA ASP A 7 22.81 11.02 6.97
C ASP A 7 23.46 11.41 8.31
N LEU A 8 24.57 12.15 8.27
CA LEU A 8 25.25 12.62 9.48
C LEU A 8 24.40 13.58 10.33
N LEU A 9 23.54 14.38 9.70
CA LEU A 9 22.60 15.25 10.41
C LEU A 9 21.48 14.44 11.06
N LEU A 10 20.96 13.42 10.39
CA LEU A 10 19.92 12.54 10.92
C LEU A 10 20.46 11.71 12.09
N ASP A 11 21.67 11.15 11.96
CA ASP A 11 22.37 10.42 13.02
C ASP A 11 22.60 11.32 14.25
N PHE A 12 22.98 12.58 14.03
CA PHE A 12 23.13 13.55 15.12
C PHE A 12 21.79 13.84 15.81
N ILE A 13 20.72 14.06 15.04
CA ILE A 13 19.38 14.28 15.60
C ILE A 13 18.95 13.06 16.43
N ASP A 14 19.12 11.85 15.89
CA ASP A 14 18.77 10.60 16.57
C ASP A 14 19.53 10.43 17.89
N PHE A 15 20.86 10.62 17.86
CA PHE A 15 21.70 10.58 19.06
C PHE A 15 21.25 11.60 20.12
N THR A 16 20.96 12.84 19.71
CA THR A 16 20.55 13.89 20.66
C THR A 16 19.23 13.56 21.34
N TRP A 17 18.25 13.05 20.60
CA TRP A 17 16.95 12.69 21.16
C TRP A 17 17.00 11.41 21.99
N HIS A 18 17.85 10.46 21.61
CA HIS A 18 18.11 9.27 22.43
C HIS A 18 18.67 9.67 23.80
N PHE A 19 19.63 10.60 23.82
CA PHE A 19 20.20 11.14 25.05
C PHE A 19 19.16 11.90 25.90
N ILE A 20 18.36 12.79 25.28
CA ILE A 20 17.31 13.55 25.96
C ILE A 20 16.24 12.63 26.56
N ASN A 21 15.83 11.58 25.85
CA ASN A 21 14.88 10.59 26.37
C ASN A 21 15.48 9.77 27.50
N GLY A 22 16.76 9.41 27.42
CA GLY A 22 17.47 8.75 28.53
C GLY A 22 17.47 9.59 29.82
N LEU A 23 17.61 10.91 29.70
CA LEU A 23 17.50 11.83 30.85
C LEU A 23 16.10 11.83 31.49
N LYS A 24 15.04 11.58 30.71
CA LYS A 24 13.66 11.46 31.24
C LYS A 24 13.52 10.26 32.20
N GLU A 25 14.37 9.24 32.05
CA GLU A 25 14.39 8.07 32.93
C GLU A 25 15.19 8.29 34.22
N GLU A 26 15.99 9.36 34.31
CA GLU A 26 16.72 9.72 35.52
C GLU A 26 15.76 10.15 36.64
N THR A 27 16.01 9.65 37.85
CA THR A 27 15.10 9.74 38.99
C THR A 27 14.74 11.17 39.37
N GLU A 28 15.61 12.15 39.15
CA GLU A 28 15.33 13.56 39.49
C GLU A 28 14.41 14.25 38.49
N ILE A 29 14.46 13.85 37.22
CA ILE A 29 13.67 14.46 36.12
C ILE A 29 12.31 13.77 36.02
N LYS A 30 12.25 12.46 36.26
CA LYS A 30 11.03 11.65 36.20
C LYS A 30 9.90 12.12 37.12
N TYR A 31 10.22 12.74 38.26
CA TYR A 31 9.23 13.29 39.21
C TYR A 31 8.92 14.77 38.99
N ASN A 32 9.43 15.37 37.91
CA ASN A 32 9.17 16.75 37.54
C ASN A 32 8.29 16.82 36.29
N ASP A 33 6.98 16.80 36.52
CA ASP A 33 5.96 16.76 35.46
C ASP A 33 6.11 17.89 34.42
N ASP A 34 6.52 19.09 34.85
CA ASP A 34 6.73 20.24 33.95
C ASP A 34 7.88 20.01 32.95
N TYR A 35 8.94 19.32 33.38
CA TYR A 35 10.07 18.99 32.50
C TYR A 35 9.74 17.84 31.57
N CYS A 36 9.06 16.79 32.06
CA CYS A 36 8.58 15.70 31.23
C CYS A 36 7.64 16.20 30.13
N GLN A 37 6.72 17.10 30.48
CA GLN A 37 5.79 17.71 29.52
C GLN A 37 6.52 18.55 28.48
N LYS A 38 7.51 19.36 28.87
CA LYS A 38 8.32 20.15 27.91
C LYS A 38 9.09 19.28 26.92
N ILE A 39 9.58 18.12 27.36
CA ILE A 39 10.24 17.16 26.47
C ILE A 39 9.23 16.59 25.46
N ASP A 40 8.04 16.20 25.92
CA ASP A 40 6.98 15.66 25.06
C ASP A 40 6.44 16.71 24.06
N ASP A 41 6.30 17.96 24.50
CA ASP A 41 5.91 19.09 23.64
C ASP A 41 7.00 19.37 22.58
N SER A 42 8.27 19.30 22.97
CA SER A 42 9.41 19.50 22.06
C SER A 42 9.50 18.37 21.03
N LEU A 43 9.20 17.13 21.42
CA LEU A 43 9.13 15.98 20.53
C LEU A 43 7.96 16.12 19.54
N SER A 44 6.82 16.59 20.03
CA SER A 44 5.64 16.89 19.20
C SER A 44 5.94 17.98 18.18
N GLU A 45 6.66 19.03 18.58
CA GLU A 45 7.12 20.11 17.69
C GLU A 45 8.14 19.61 16.65
N LEU A 46 9.07 18.72 17.02
CA LEU A 46 10.01 18.11 16.07
C LEU A 46 9.28 17.34 14.97
N ASN A 47 8.38 16.44 15.36
CA ASN A 47 7.59 15.65 14.42
C ASN A 47 6.65 16.54 13.57
N TYR A 48 6.09 17.59 14.18
CA TYR A 48 5.33 18.60 13.45
C TYR A 48 6.18 19.30 12.38
N ARG A 49 7.44 19.68 12.68
CA ARG A 49 8.35 20.32 11.70
C ARG A 49 8.79 19.36 10.60
N PHE A 50 9.06 18.10 10.90
CA PHE A 50 9.37 17.09 9.89
C PHE A 50 8.20 16.90 8.92
N LYS A 51 6.97 16.88 9.44
CA LYS A 51 5.75 16.82 8.65
C LYS A 51 5.54 18.08 7.81
N GLN A 52 5.65 19.28 8.41
CA GLN A 52 5.48 20.57 7.72
C GLN A 52 6.44 20.72 6.53
N ASN A 53 7.67 20.21 6.66
CA ASN A 53 8.70 20.30 5.63
C ASN A 53 8.78 19.06 4.72
N ASN A 54 7.86 18.10 4.85
CA ASN A 54 7.81 16.87 4.06
C ASN A 54 9.14 16.09 4.04
N LEU A 55 9.83 16.02 5.19
CA LEU A 55 11.15 15.38 5.28
C LEU A 55 11.06 13.84 5.22
N GLY A 56 9.91 13.26 5.57
CA GLY A 56 9.70 11.80 5.53
C GLY A 56 10.31 11.05 6.70
N TYR A 57 10.42 11.70 7.87
CA TYR A 57 10.91 11.12 9.11
C TYR A 57 9.97 11.45 10.26
N GLU A 58 9.91 10.57 11.26
CA GLU A 58 9.24 10.76 12.53
C GLU A 58 10.07 10.09 13.61
N TYR A 59 10.25 10.80 14.71
CA TYR A 59 10.87 10.24 15.90
C TYR A 59 9.78 9.62 16.77
N ILE A 60 9.82 8.29 16.92
CA ILE A 60 8.84 7.51 17.68
C ILE A 60 9.56 6.40 18.43
N ASN A 61 9.13 6.12 19.67
CA ASN A 61 9.68 5.07 20.51
C ASN A 61 11.21 5.13 20.73
N GLY A 62 11.80 6.32 20.72
CA GLY A 62 13.24 6.50 20.99
C GLY A 62 14.14 6.31 19.78
N GLU A 63 13.57 6.23 18.58
CA GLU A 63 14.31 6.10 17.32
C GLU A 63 13.77 7.07 16.27
N LEU A 64 14.66 7.66 15.47
CA LEU A 64 14.31 8.42 14.29
C LEU A 64 13.96 7.44 13.14
N ILE A 65 12.66 7.25 12.92
CA ILE A 65 12.17 6.36 11.88
C ILE A 65 11.91 7.15 10.61
N ARG A 66 12.37 6.63 9.49
CA ARG A 66 11.99 7.15 8.18
C ARG A 66 10.54 6.76 7.87
N ILE A 67 9.60 7.71 7.97
CA ILE A 67 8.24 7.56 7.42
C ILE A 67 8.32 7.72 5.91
N ASP A 68 8.84 6.69 5.28
CA ASP A 68 8.73 6.55 3.87
C ASP A 68 7.39 5.89 3.55
N ASN A 69 6.43 6.67 3.06
CA ASN A 69 5.43 6.13 2.12
C ASN A 69 6.14 5.52 0.87
N LYS A 70 7.43 5.86 0.68
CA LYS A 70 8.37 5.29 -0.31
C LYS A 70 8.93 3.90 0.01
N LEU A 71 8.86 3.37 1.25
CA LEU A 71 9.46 2.08 1.58
C LEU A 71 8.54 0.98 1.06
N LEU A 72 7.24 1.09 1.30
CA LEU A 72 6.22 0.25 0.66
C LEU A 72 6.16 0.48 -0.87
N HIS A 73 6.25 1.74 -1.33
CA HIS A 73 6.40 2.04 -2.77
C HIS A 73 7.64 1.37 -3.39
N GLY A 74 8.73 1.28 -2.64
CA GLY A 74 10.01 0.71 -3.06
C GLY A 74 10.07 -0.81 -2.97
N VAL A 75 9.39 -1.41 -1.99
CA VAL A 75 9.47 -2.85 -1.67
C VAL A 75 8.42 -3.67 -2.41
N VAL A 76 7.26 -3.11 -2.76
CA VAL A 76 6.17 -3.88 -3.41
C VAL A 76 5.70 -3.24 -4.72
N ILE A 77 5.54 -1.91 -4.77
CA ILE A 77 4.95 -1.24 -5.95
C ILE A 77 5.94 -1.14 -7.11
N LYS A 78 7.19 -0.72 -6.85
CA LYS A 78 8.25 -0.71 -7.88
C LYS A 78 8.52 -2.11 -8.44
N PRO A 79 8.64 -3.18 -7.62
CA PRO A 79 8.74 -4.53 -8.14
C PRO A 79 7.53 -4.95 -8.98
N ALA A 80 6.30 -4.62 -8.57
CA ALA A 80 5.10 -4.93 -9.35
C ALA A 80 5.16 -4.27 -10.74
N LEU A 81 5.41 -2.95 -10.79
CA LEU A 81 5.51 -2.21 -12.06
C LEU A 81 6.67 -2.70 -12.93
N TYR A 82 7.83 -2.98 -12.33
CA TYR A 82 8.98 -3.53 -13.05
C TYR A 82 8.66 -4.90 -13.65
N LEU A 83 8.06 -5.80 -12.88
CA LEU A 83 7.68 -7.14 -13.35
C LEU A 83 6.65 -7.06 -14.48
N LEU A 84 5.60 -6.27 -14.30
CA LEU A 84 4.58 -6.06 -15.33
C LEU A 84 5.19 -5.55 -16.63
N ASN A 85 6.08 -4.56 -16.54
CA ASN A 85 6.77 -4.02 -17.70
C ASN A 85 7.69 -5.06 -18.37
N SER A 86 8.52 -5.75 -17.57
CA SER A 86 9.51 -6.72 -18.06
C SER A 86 8.91 -7.95 -18.74
N GLU A 87 7.64 -8.24 -18.45
CA GLU A 87 6.93 -9.42 -18.92
C GLU A 87 5.90 -9.09 -20.03
N ASP A 88 5.86 -7.84 -20.50
CA ASP A 88 4.90 -7.31 -21.48
C ASP A 88 3.43 -7.36 -21.00
N PHE A 89 3.18 -7.07 -19.72
CA PHE A 89 1.84 -6.95 -19.13
C PHE A 89 1.34 -5.50 -19.17
N ASN A 90 1.48 -4.86 -20.35
CA ASN A 90 1.34 -3.41 -20.51
C ASN A 90 -0.02 -2.86 -20.02
N GLY A 91 -1.13 -3.55 -20.31
CA GLY A 91 -2.46 -3.13 -19.86
C GLY A 91 -2.60 -3.11 -18.33
N ALA A 92 -2.10 -4.14 -17.66
CA ALA A 92 -2.09 -4.19 -16.20
C ALA A 92 -1.14 -3.14 -15.60
N GLU A 93 -0.01 -2.85 -16.25
CA GLU A 93 0.92 -1.79 -15.83
C GLU A 93 0.26 -0.41 -15.87
N GLU A 94 -0.40 -0.07 -16.99
CA GLU A 94 -1.07 1.22 -17.18
C GLU A 94 -2.16 1.45 -16.13
N GLU A 95 -3.03 0.45 -15.92
CA GLU A 95 -4.09 0.49 -14.90
C GLU A 95 -3.49 0.65 -13.50
N PHE A 96 -2.40 -0.06 -13.19
CA PHE A 96 -1.78 0.02 -11.88
C PHE A 96 -1.12 1.38 -11.63
N ARG A 97 -0.48 1.99 -12.65
CA ARG A 97 0.03 3.36 -12.56
C ARG A 97 -1.10 4.36 -12.30
N LYS A 98 -2.22 4.20 -13.00
CA LYS A 98 -3.40 5.05 -12.87
C LYS A 98 -4.03 4.96 -11.48
N ALA A 99 -3.98 3.80 -10.82
CA ALA A 99 -4.39 3.64 -9.42
C ALA A 99 -3.64 4.62 -8.49
N PHE A 100 -2.33 4.75 -8.65
CA PHE A 100 -1.53 5.70 -7.86
C PHE A 100 -1.74 7.16 -8.26
N GLU A 101 -2.11 7.44 -9.51
CA GLU A 101 -2.53 8.79 -9.90
C GLU A 101 -3.78 9.23 -9.16
N TYR A 102 -4.79 8.36 -9.07
CA TYR A 102 -5.99 8.64 -8.28
C TYR A 102 -5.68 8.77 -6.79
N ARG A 103 -4.82 7.90 -6.25
CA ARG A 103 -4.37 7.99 -4.86
C ARG A 103 -3.72 9.35 -4.54
N ARG A 104 -2.83 9.84 -5.42
CA ARG A 104 -2.19 11.16 -5.27
C ARG A 104 -3.18 12.33 -5.31
N LYS A 105 -4.33 12.15 -5.95
CA LYS A 105 -5.42 13.15 -6.02
C LYS A 105 -6.41 13.03 -4.86
N GLY A 106 -6.20 12.11 -3.91
CA GLY A 106 -7.15 11.81 -2.83
C GLY A 106 -8.40 11.06 -3.29
N ASP A 107 -8.43 10.56 -4.52
CA ASP A 107 -9.55 9.82 -5.08
C ASP A 107 -9.41 8.32 -4.76
N ASN A 108 -9.63 8.01 -3.49
CA ASN A 108 -9.43 6.69 -2.92
C ASN A 108 -10.31 5.62 -3.58
N LYS A 109 -11.53 5.98 -3.99
CA LYS A 109 -12.44 5.08 -4.69
C LYS A 109 -11.87 4.64 -6.04
N ASN A 110 -11.46 5.60 -6.88
CA ASN A 110 -10.93 5.28 -8.20
C ASN A 110 -9.54 4.65 -8.12
N ALA A 111 -8.76 4.94 -7.06
CA ALA A 111 -7.51 4.23 -6.79
C ALA A 111 -7.73 2.72 -6.61
N ILE A 112 -8.68 2.32 -5.76
CA ILE A 112 -9.01 0.89 -5.54
C ILE A 112 -9.58 0.26 -6.81
N LEU A 113 -10.42 0.99 -7.54
CA LEU A 113 -11.02 0.48 -8.79
C LEU A 113 -9.95 0.17 -9.84
N GLU A 114 -9.01 1.07 -10.09
CA GLU A 114 -7.94 0.83 -11.07
C GLU A 114 -6.95 -0.26 -10.59
N ALA A 115 -6.74 -0.42 -9.29
CA ALA A 115 -5.95 -1.54 -8.76
C ALA A 115 -6.64 -2.90 -8.96
N LEU A 116 -7.96 -2.96 -8.83
CA LEU A 116 -8.74 -4.16 -9.16
C LEU A 116 -8.64 -4.50 -10.65
N LYS A 117 -8.73 -3.49 -11.53
CA LYS A 117 -8.54 -3.70 -12.97
C LYS A 117 -7.15 -4.23 -13.28
N ALA A 118 -6.10 -3.62 -12.71
CA ALA A 118 -4.74 -4.10 -12.91
C ALA A 118 -4.56 -5.57 -12.49
N PHE A 119 -5.18 -5.98 -11.38
CA PHE A 119 -5.18 -7.37 -10.94
C PHE A 119 -5.92 -8.29 -11.93
N GLU A 120 -7.07 -7.86 -12.43
CA GLU A 120 -7.83 -8.59 -13.46
C GLU A 120 -7.03 -8.74 -14.77
N SER A 121 -6.49 -7.63 -15.28
CA SER A 121 -5.65 -7.59 -16.49
C SER A 121 -4.40 -8.44 -16.36
N THR A 122 -3.79 -8.50 -15.16
CA THR A 122 -2.67 -9.42 -14.89
C THR A 122 -3.08 -10.87 -15.14
N MET A 123 -4.24 -11.30 -14.65
CA MET A 123 -4.74 -12.66 -14.87
C MET A 123 -5.12 -12.91 -16.33
N LYS A 124 -5.74 -11.93 -17.00
CA LYS A 124 -6.06 -12.03 -18.44
C LYS A 124 -4.80 -12.24 -19.28
N THR A 125 -3.75 -11.44 -19.05
CA THR A 125 -2.47 -11.59 -19.74
C THR A 125 -1.81 -12.94 -19.44
N ILE A 126 -1.94 -13.49 -18.24
CA ILE A 126 -1.47 -14.85 -17.93
C ILE A 126 -2.24 -15.87 -18.76
N CYS A 127 -3.58 -15.77 -18.79
CA CYS A 127 -4.40 -16.67 -19.60
C CYS A 127 -4.02 -16.59 -21.08
N ASP A 128 -3.83 -15.40 -21.64
CA ASP A 128 -3.37 -15.21 -23.02
C ASP A 128 -2.01 -15.88 -23.26
N LYS A 129 -1.00 -15.58 -22.42
CA LYS A 129 0.37 -16.09 -22.57
C LYS A 129 0.50 -17.60 -22.29
N LYS A 130 -0.45 -18.20 -21.57
CA LYS A 130 -0.51 -19.64 -21.28
C LYS A 130 -1.52 -20.38 -22.16
N GLU A 131 -2.17 -19.69 -23.10
CA GLU A 131 -3.19 -20.24 -23.99
C GLU A 131 -4.37 -20.90 -23.24
N TYR A 132 -4.73 -20.35 -22.07
CA TYR A 132 -5.93 -20.79 -21.33
C TYR A 132 -7.18 -20.21 -21.97
N THR A 133 -8.25 -21.01 -22.06
CA THR A 133 -9.53 -20.54 -22.58
C THR A 133 -10.23 -19.60 -21.60
N PHE A 134 -10.46 -18.35 -22.00
CA PHE A 134 -11.24 -17.35 -21.27
C PHE A 134 -11.94 -16.38 -22.24
N ASP A 135 -12.91 -15.61 -21.74
CA ASP A 135 -13.51 -14.49 -22.48
C ASP A 135 -12.86 -13.15 -22.07
N PRO A 136 -12.08 -12.49 -22.96
CA PRO A 136 -11.37 -11.27 -22.64
C PRO A 136 -12.27 -10.11 -22.20
N ASN A 137 -13.52 -10.09 -22.66
CA ASN A 137 -14.44 -8.99 -22.47
C ASN A 137 -15.41 -9.23 -21.30
N ASN A 138 -15.76 -10.48 -21.02
CA ASN A 138 -16.81 -10.82 -20.04
C ASN A 138 -16.30 -11.54 -18.78
N ASP A 139 -15.11 -12.16 -18.82
CA ASP A 139 -14.61 -12.89 -17.67
C ASP A 139 -14.06 -11.93 -16.62
N THR A 140 -14.77 -11.87 -15.50
CA THR A 140 -14.40 -11.09 -14.32
C THR A 140 -13.30 -11.77 -13.52
N ALA A 141 -12.66 -11.02 -12.61
CA ALA A 141 -11.67 -11.54 -11.67
C ALA A 141 -12.07 -12.88 -11.01
N LYS A 142 -13.34 -13.07 -10.60
CA LYS A 142 -13.79 -14.34 -10.02
C LYS A 142 -13.63 -15.52 -10.99
N LYS A 143 -13.99 -15.33 -12.26
CA LYS A 143 -13.92 -16.39 -13.27
C LYS A 143 -12.47 -16.66 -13.68
N LEU A 144 -11.66 -15.61 -13.80
CA LEU A 144 -10.23 -15.74 -14.08
C LEU A 144 -9.47 -16.49 -12.98
N ILE A 145 -9.79 -16.23 -11.70
CA ILE A 145 -9.24 -17.00 -10.58
C ILE A 145 -9.55 -18.48 -10.76
N ASN A 146 -10.81 -18.85 -11.00
CA ASN A 146 -11.19 -20.24 -11.23
C ASN A 146 -10.45 -20.87 -12.43
N ILE A 147 -10.19 -20.10 -13.50
CA ILE A 147 -9.44 -20.59 -14.65
C ILE A 147 -7.99 -20.91 -14.26
N LEU A 148 -7.33 -20.03 -13.50
CA LEU A 148 -5.97 -20.27 -13.01
C LEU A 148 -5.92 -21.47 -12.05
N GLU A 149 -6.91 -21.61 -11.17
CA GLU A 149 -7.05 -22.77 -10.27
C GLU A 149 -7.21 -24.09 -11.04
N ASN A 150 -8.11 -24.12 -12.03
CA ASN A 150 -8.38 -25.32 -12.84
C ASN A 150 -7.16 -25.75 -13.67
N ASN A 151 -6.32 -24.79 -14.08
CA ASN A 151 -5.07 -25.07 -14.78
C ASN A 151 -3.90 -25.34 -13.83
N SER A 152 -4.14 -25.44 -12.52
CA SER A 152 -3.09 -25.65 -11.50
C SER A 152 -1.94 -24.64 -11.62
N PHE A 153 -2.25 -23.39 -12.01
CA PHE A 153 -1.24 -22.34 -12.20
C PHE A 153 -0.49 -22.04 -10.91
N TYR A 154 -1.14 -22.21 -9.75
CA TYR A 154 -0.54 -22.19 -8.42
C TYR A 154 -1.06 -23.35 -7.56
N PRO A 155 -0.36 -23.71 -6.47
CA PRO A 155 -0.79 -24.78 -5.57
C PRO A 155 -2.19 -24.52 -4.98
N SER A 156 -3.01 -25.57 -4.85
CA SER A 156 -4.41 -25.47 -4.42
C SER A 156 -4.63 -24.84 -3.05
N TYR A 157 -3.63 -24.88 -2.16
CA TYR A 157 -3.71 -24.21 -0.86
C TYR A 157 -3.78 -22.67 -0.98
N MET A 158 -3.41 -22.10 -2.13
CA MET A 158 -3.46 -20.65 -2.39
C MET A 158 -4.83 -20.14 -2.85
N ASN A 159 -5.75 -21.02 -3.24
CA ASN A 159 -7.06 -20.63 -3.81
C ASN A 159 -7.80 -19.63 -2.91
N ASN A 160 -7.88 -19.93 -1.61
CA ASN A 160 -8.54 -19.04 -0.65
C ASN A 160 -7.84 -17.68 -0.51
N HIS A 161 -6.50 -17.64 -0.58
CA HIS A 161 -5.75 -16.38 -0.50
C HIS A 161 -6.05 -15.46 -1.68
N ILE A 162 -6.04 -16.02 -2.90
CA ILE A 162 -6.32 -15.27 -4.13
C ILE A 162 -7.79 -14.85 -4.22
N ALA A 163 -8.73 -15.73 -3.82
CA ALA A 163 -10.16 -15.40 -3.77
C ALA A 163 -10.48 -14.30 -2.74
N ASN A 164 -9.79 -14.30 -1.59
CA ASN A 164 -9.96 -13.29 -0.55
C ASN A 164 -9.45 -11.92 -1.01
N LEU A 165 -8.35 -11.85 -1.78
CA LEU A 165 -7.90 -10.59 -2.39
C LEU A 165 -8.99 -9.95 -3.23
N ARG A 166 -9.59 -10.71 -4.17
CA ARG A 166 -10.70 -10.20 -5.00
C ARG A 166 -11.79 -9.64 -4.12
N THR A 167 -12.19 -10.42 -3.11
CA THR A 167 -13.23 -10.01 -2.16
C THR A 167 -12.84 -8.73 -1.41
N THR A 168 -11.59 -8.57 -0.98
CA THR A 168 -11.09 -7.34 -0.33
C THR A 168 -11.19 -6.14 -1.26
N LEU A 169 -10.70 -6.24 -2.49
CA LEU A 169 -10.75 -5.16 -3.48
C LEU A 169 -12.19 -4.81 -3.88
N GLU A 170 -13.04 -5.83 -4.07
CA GLU A 170 -14.48 -5.66 -4.31
C GLU A 170 -15.20 -5.08 -3.10
N SER A 171 -14.77 -5.39 -1.86
CA SER A 171 -15.35 -4.94 -0.59
C SER A 171 -14.87 -3.57 -0.10
N GLY A 172 -13.78 -3.04 -0.66
CA GLY A 172 -13.42 -1.63 -0.53
C GLY A 172 -14.36 -0.71 -1.31
N LEU A 173 -15.06 -1.24 -2.32
CA LEU A 173 -16.03 -0.55 -3.17
C LEU A 173 -17.51 -0.49 -2.68
N PRO A 174 -18.10 -1.44 -1.91
CA PRO A 174 -19.54 -1.51 -1.62
C PRO A 174 -19.98 -0.64 -0.45
N VAL A 175 -19.07 0.09 0.21
CA VAL A 175 -19.51 1.20 1.07
C VAL A 175 -20.25 2.28 0.25
N LEU A 176 -20.23 2.17 -1.09
CA LEU A 176 -21.00 3.00 -2.03
C LEU A 176 -22.13 2.27 -2.76
N ARG A 177 -22.42 1.00 -2.42
CA ARG A 177 -23.66 0.34 -2.86
C ARG A 177 -24.52 0.05 -1.64
N ASN A 178 -24.95 1.15 -1.03
CA ASN A 178 -25.96 1.15 0.02
C ASN A 178 -27.08 0.17 -0.37
N LYS A 179 -27.21 -0.94 0.35
CA LYS A 179 -28.30 -1.91 0.17
C LYS A 179 -29.68 -1.32 0.52
N ASN A 180 -29.74 -0.05 0.93
CA ASN A 180 -30.98 0.65 1.29
C ASN A 180 -31.49 1.65 0.25
N ALA A 181 -30.95 1.71 -0.97
CA ALA A 181 -31.42 2.61 -2.03
C ALA A 181 -32.78 2.23 -2.67
N GLY A 182 -33.64 1.50 -1.95
CA GLY A 182 -35.05 1.26 -2.31
C GLY A 182 -36.02 2.30 -1.72
N HIS A 183 -35.58 3.09 -0.74
CA HIS A 183 -36.37 4.18 -0.16
C HIS A 183 -35.49 5.42 -0.04
N GLY A 184 -35.84 6.45 -0.82
CA GLY A 184 -35.07 7.68 -0.89
C GLY A 184 -34.90 8.32 0.49
N GLN A 185 -33.63 8.49 0.89
CA GLN A 185 -33.14 9.53 1.80
C GLN A 185 -31.59 9.50 1.81
N GLY A 186 -30.98 10.62 1.40
CA GLY A 186 -29.62 11.07 1.77
C GLY A 186 -28.43 10.19 1.42
N ALA A 187 -27.69 10.56 0.36
CA ALA A 187 -26.37 10.00 0.06
C ALA A 187 -25.34 10.38 1.14
N THR A 188 -25.16 9.52 2.15
CA THR A 188 -23.92 9.51 2.92
C THR A 188 -22.84 8.90 2.03
N VAL A 189 -22.07 9.75 1.37
CA VAL A 189 -20.83 9.36 0.71
C VAL A 189 -19.89 8.89 1.82
N VAL A 190 -19.73 7.57 1.96
CA VAL A 190 -18.70 7.07 2.88
C VAL A 190 -17.36 7.22 2.18
N ASN A 191 -16.57 8.18 2.65
CA ASN A 191 -15.19 8.35 2.21
C ASN A 191 -14.38 7.15 2.71
N ILE A 192 -13.72 6.46 1.78
CA ILE A 192 -12.74 5.42 2.09
C ILE A 192 -11.51 6.13 2.63
N SER A 193 -11.03 5.72 3.80
CA SER A 193 -9.85 6.34 4.41
C SER A 193 -8.59 6.04 3.60
N ASP A 194 -7.58 6.87 3.82
CA ASP A 194 -6.28 6.73 3.17
C ASP A 194 -5.61 5.40 3.54
N GLU A 195 -5.75 4.95 4.78
CA GLU A 195 -5.21 3.71 5.31
C GLU A 195 -5.81 2.48 4.61
N PHE A 196 -7.14 2.46 4.42
CA PHE A 196 -7.81 1.36 3.70
C PHE A 196 -7.45 1.34 2.22
N THR A 197 -7.27 2.51 1.62
CA THR A 197 -6.85 2.63 0.21
C THR A 197 -5.43 2.13 0.04
N GLU A 198 -4.52 2.53 0.93
CA GLU A 198 -3.13 2.08 0.92
C GLU A 198 -3.03 0.57 1.16
N TYR A 199 -3.80 0.03 2.10
CA TYR A 199 -3.92 -1.41 2.30
C TYR A 199 -4.34 -2.15 1.02
N ALA A 200 -5.39 -1.67 0.34
CA ALA A 200 -5.87 -2.27 -0.91
C ALA A 200 -4.82 -2.22 -2.04
N LEU A 201 -4.13 -1.08 -2.21
CA LEU A 201 -3.08 -0.92 -3.21
C LEU A 201 -1.88 -1.85 -2.94
N ASN A 202 -1.44 -1.95 -1.69
CA ASN A 202 -0.34 -2.82 -1.29
C ASN A 202 -0.69 -4.30 -1.45
N LEU A 203 -1.93 -4.66 -1.15
CA LEU A 203 -2.43 -6.02 -1.31
C LEU A 203 -2.51 -6.42 -2.80
N ALA A 204 -3.00 -5.52 -3.67
CA ALA A 204 -2.96 -5.71 -5.12
C ALA A 204 -1.52 -5.86 -5.63
N ALA A 205 -0.62 -4.96 -5.23
CA ALA A 205 0.79 -4.98 -5.62
C ALA A 205 1.46 -6.34 -5.31
N THR A 206 1.29 -6.83 -4.08
CA THR A 206 1.90 -8.08 -3.62
C THR A 206 1.42 -9.29 -4.43
N ASN A 207 0.13 -9.32 -4.75
CA ASN A 207 -0.45 -10.43 -5.50
C ASN A 207 -0.11 -10.38 -7.00
N ILE A 208 0.00 -9.18 -7.58
CA ILE A 208 0.54 -9.00 -8.93
C ILE A 208 1.98 -9.55 -8.99
N VAL A 209 2.83 -9.15 -8.04
CA VAL A 209 4.22 -9.67 -7.95
C VAL A 209 4.23 -11.19 -7.86
N LEU A 210 3.38 -11.78 -7.01
CA LEU A 210 3.26 -13.23 -6.87
C LEU A 210 2.90 -13.90 -8.20
N LEU A 211 1.80 -13.47 -8.84
CA LEU A 211 1.30 -14.08 -10.08
C LEU A 211 2.33 -13.98 -11.22
N VAL A 212 2.96 -12.82 -11.38
CA VAL A 212 3.96 -12.61 -12.45
C VAL A 212 5.23 -13.43 -12.17
N LYS A 213 5.67 -13.56 -10.91
CA LYS A 213 6.81 -14.44 -10.57
C LYS A 213 6.52 -15.92 -10.81
N ILE A 214 5.30 -16.37 -10.51
CA ILE A 214 4.87 -17.74 -10.83
C ILE A 214 4.88 -17.95 -12.35
N TYR A 215 4.36 -16.97 -13.11
CA TYR A 215 4.43 -17.01 -14.57
C TYR A 215 5.87 -17.13 -15.07
N GLN A 216 6.79 -16.29 -14.55
CA GLN A 216 8.21 -16.32 -14.89
C GLN A 216 8.88 -17.67 -14.60
N SER A 217 8.57 -18.29 -13.46
CA SER A 217 9.15 -19.58 -13.09
C SER A 217 8.63 -20.75 -13.93
N GLN A 218 7.55 -20.55 -14.68
CA GLN A 218 6.89 -21.54 -15.52
C GLN A 218 7.08 -21.25 -17.03
N LYS A 219 7.91 -20.27 -17.41
CA LYS A 219 8.32 -20.09 -18.81
C LYS A 219 9.15 -21.29 -19.27
#